data_AF-A0A2D8I2G4-F1
#
_entry.id   AF-A0A2D8I2G4-F1
#
_cell.length_a   1.000
_cell.length_b   1.000
_cell.length_c   1.000
_cell.angle_alpha   90.00
_cell.angle_beta   90.00
_cell.angle_gamma   90.00
#
_symmetry.space_group_name_H-M   'P 1'
#
loop_
_entity.id
_entity.type
_entity.pdbx_description
1 polymer ?
#
loop_
_entity_poly.entity_id
_entity_poly.type
_entity_poly.pdbx_seq_one_letter_code
_entity_poly.pdbx_strand_id
1 'polypeptide(L)' 'MSEINDLSEVELEKKFRELGNELLQLQVRKQTGQVEKPHLIKSIRRDRARILTALSLSKDKSA' A
#
# COMPACT_ATOMS: atom_id res chain seq x y z
N MET A 1 -1.45 13.42 -0.68
CA MET A 1 0.04 13.44 -0.62
C MET A 1 0.52 13.91 0.75
N SER A 2 -0.21 14.78 1.45
CA SER A 2 0.21 15.29 2.77
C SER A 2 0.16 14.25 3.90
N GLU A 3 -0.77 13.29 3.87
CA GLU A 3 -0.90 12.33 4.98
C GLU A 3 0.27 11.33 5.10
N ILE A 4 0.94 10.98 4.00
CA ILE A 4 1.98 9.93 4.01
C ILE A 4 3.29 10.41 4.65
N ASN A 5 3.53 11.73 4.68
CA ASN A 5 4.74 12.30 5.30
C ASN A 5 4.60 12.56 6.80
N ASP A 6 3.37 12.57 7.35
CA ASP A 6 3.12 12.79 8.79
C ASP A 6 3.05 11.49 9.60
N LEU A 7 2.91 10.33 8.94
CA LEU A 7 2.90 9.03 9.60
C LEU A 7 4.32 8.58 9.93
N SER A 8 4.50 8.03 11.13
CA SER A 8 5.78 7.43 11.54
C SER A 8 6.14 6.24 10.64
N GLU A 9 7.43 5.95 10.46
CA GLU A 9 7.91 4.80 9.66
C GLU A 9 7.22 3.49 10.07
N VAL A 10 6.95 3.32 11.36
CA VAL A 10 6.24 2.16 11.92
C VAL A 10 4.79 2.09 11.45
N GLU A 11 4.11 3.23 11.34
CA GLU A 11 2.72 3.31 10.88
C GLU A 11 2.62 3.10 9.36
N LEU A 12 3.61 3.59 8.61
CA LEU A 12 3.75 3.32 7.18
C LEU A 12 3.96 1.83 6.91
N GLU A 13 4.83 1.15 7.67
CA GLU A 13 5.01 -0.30 7.56
C GLU A 13 3.75 -1.08 7.92
N LYS A 14 3.01 -0.67 8.96
CA LYS A 14 1.71 -1.26 9.31
C LYS A 14 0.72 -1.14 8.16
N LYS A 15 0.51 0.08 7.63
CA LYS A 15 -0.37 0.31 6.47
C LYS A 15 0.06 -0.51 5.26
N PHE A 16 1.37 -0.65 5.01
CA PHE A 16 1.88 -1.46 3.91
C PHE A 16 1.50 -2.95 4.04
N ARG A 17 1.56 -3.50 5.26
CA ARG A 17 1.13 -4.88 5.53
C ARG A 17 -0.37 -5.05 5.38
N GLU A 18 -1.17 -4.12 5.91
CA GLU A 18 -2.63 -4.15 5.78
C GLU A 18 -3.08 -4.11 4.32
N LEU A 19 -2.54 -3.18 3.53
CA LEU A 19 -2.78 -3.09 2.09
C LEU A 19 -2.34 -4.36 1.34
N GLY A 20 -1.29 -5.04 1.82
CA GLY A 20 -0.86 -6.33 1.29
C GLY A 20 -1.89 -7.45 1.53
N ASN A 21 -2.47 -7.51 2.72
CA ASN A 21 -3.54 -8.45 3.06
C ASN A 21 -4.81 -8.19 2.25
N GLU A 22 -5.17 -6.92 2.08
CA GLU A 22 -6.32 -6.52 1.27
C GLU A 22 -6.11 -6.87 -0.22
N LEU A 23 -4.89 -6.68 -0.74
CA LEU A 23 -4.52 -7.11 -2.08
C LEU A 23 -4.68 -8.62 -2.25
N LEU A 24 -4.23 -9.43 -1.28
CA LEU A 24 -4.36 -10.88 -1.31
C LEU A 24 -5.84 -11.30 -1.32
N GLN A 25 -6.67 -10.70 -0.46
CA GLN A 25 -8.11 -10.97 -0.46
C GLN A 25 -8.75 -10.61 -1.81
N LEU A 26 -8.39 -9.48 -2.41
CA LEU A 26 -8.89 -9.08 -3.73
C LEU A 26 -8.40 -10.00 -4.84
N GLN A 27 -7.18 -10.54 -4.77
CA GLN A 27 -6.66 -11.52 -5.71
C GLN A 27 -7.39 -12.86 -5.60
N VAL A 28 -7.66 -13.34 -4.38
CA VAL A 28 -8.46 -14.54 -4.14
C VAL A 28 -9.88 -14.37 -4.69
N ARG A 29 -10.51 -13.22 -4.42
CA ARG A 29 -11.83 -12.87 -4.99
C ARG A 29 -11.79 -12.79 -6.52
N LYS A 30 -10.66 -12.36 -7.10
CA LYS A 30 -10.47 -12.29 -8.56
C LYS A 30 -10.43 -13.69 -9.15
N GLN A 31 -9.73 -14.59 -8.48
CA GLN A 31 -9.62 -16.00 -8.86
C GLN A 31 -10.99 -16.70 -8.81
N THR A 32 -11.82 -16.39 -7.81
CA THR A 32 -13.18 -16.94 -7.68
C THR A 32 -14.21 -16.28 -8.60
N GLY A 33 -13.80 -15.37 -9.50
CA GLY A 33 -14.67 -14.77 -10.51
C GLY A 33 -15.67 -13.72 -9.98
N GLN A 34 -15.59 -13.37 -8.68
CA GLN A 34 -16.48 -12.41 -8.01
C GLN A 34 -15.82 -11.04 -7.78
N VAL A 35 -14.92 -10.61 -8.66
CA VAL A 35 -14.33 -9.26 -8.53
C VAL A 35 -15.25 -8.21 -9.12
N GLU A 36 -16.03 -7.60 -8.23
CA GLU A 36 -16.86 -6.45 -8.52
C GLU A 36 -16.03 -5.19 -8.84
N LYS A 37 -14.78 -5.10 -8.35
CA LYS A 37 -13.96 -3.86 -8.42
C LYS A 37 -12.48 -4.12 -8.77
N PRO A 38 -12.17 -4.41 -10.05
CA PRO A 38 -10.79 -4.63 -10.51
C PRO A 38 -9.85 -3.43 -10.30
N HIS A 39 -10.41 -2.21 -10.28
CA HIS A 39 -9.66 -0.97 -10.14
C HIS A 39 -9.01 -0.81 -8.75
N LEU A 40 -9.56 -1.45 -7.71
CA LEU A 40 -8.99 -1.40 -6.35
C LEU A 40 -7.61 -2.04 -6.29
N ILE A 41 -7.39 -3.14 -7.00
CA ILE A 41 -6.07 -3.80 -7.11
C ILE A 41 -5.02 -2.81 -7.63
N LYS A 42 -5.38 -2.01 -8.64
CA LYS A 42 -4.49 -0.97 -9.21
C LYS A 42 -4.31 0.22 -8.26
N SER A 43 -5.30 0.56 -7.45
CA SER A 43 -5.17 1.61 -6.42
C SER A 43 -4.22 1.16 -5.32
N ILE A 44 -4.51 0.01 -4.69
CA ILE A 44 -3.72 -0.56 -3.59
C ILE A 44 -2.26 -0.76 -3.98
N ARG A 45 -1.98 -1.23 -5.21
CA ARG A 45 -0.61 -1.34 -5.71
C ARG A 45 0.10 0.02 -5.81
N ARG A 46 -0.61 1.07 -6.25
CA ARG A 46 -0.06 2.44 -6.31
C ARG A 46 0.16 3.00 -4.91
N ASP A 47 -0.75 2.73 -3.97
CA ASP A 47 -0.64 3.21 -2.60
C ASP A 47 0.52 2.53 -1.87
N ARG A 48 0.72 1.21 -2.07
CA ARG A 48 1.92 0.50 -1.58
C ARG A 48 3.22 1.08 -2.17
N ALA A 49 3.23 1.41 -3.46
CA ALA A 49 4.41 2.02 -4.08
C ALA A 49 4.72 3.40 -3.49
N ARG A 50 3.70 4.24 -3.24
CA ARG A 50 3.88 5.55 -2.60
C ARG A 50 4.44 5.42 -1.19
N ILE A 51 3.97 4.44 -0.40
CA ILE A 51 4.50 4.17 0.94
C ILE A 51 5.98 3.77 0.89
N LEU A 52 6.35 2.89 -0.03
CA LEU A 52 7.76 2.51 -0.23
C LEU A 52 8.64 3.70 -0.63
N THR A 53 8.15 4.56 -1.52
CA THR A 53 8.85 5.79 -1.89
C THR A 53 9.02 6.73 -0.69
N ALA A 54 8.00 6.90 0.15
CA ALA A 54 8.09 7.72 1.35
C ALA A 54 9.12 7.17 2.36
N LEU A 55 9.13 5.85 2.58
CA LEU A 55 10.14 5.17 3.41
C LEU A 55 11.56 5.29 2.85
N SER A 56 11.73 5.25 1.52
CA SER A 56 13.04 5.47 0.90
C SER A 56 13.51 6.92 1.12
N LEU A 57 12.62 7.89 0.93
CA LEU A 57 12.92 9.31 1.12
C LEU A 57 13.22 9.66 2.58
N SER A 58 12.57 9.00 3.56
CA SER A 58 12.89 9.18 4.98
C SER A 58 14.28 8.66 5.31
N LYS A 59 14.63 7.47 4.79
CA LYS A 59 15.98 6.89 4.93
C LYS A 59 17.07 7.72 4.28
N ASP A 60 16.85 8.22 3.06
CA ASP A 60 17.82 9.05 2.34
C ASP A 60 18.08 10.39 3.05
N LYS A 61 17.11 10.92 3.81
CA LYS A 61 17.30 12.12 4.64
C LYS A 61 18.15 11.89 5.90
N SER A 62 18.30 10.64 6.32
CA SER A 62 19.06 10.25 7.50
C SER A 62 20.51 9.83 7.20
N ALA A 63 20.94 9.90 5.93
CA ALA A 63 22.31 9.67 5.46
C ALA A 63 22.99 10.99 5.10
#